data_AF-A0A2M8LBJ2-F1
#
_entry.id   AF-A0A2M8LBJ2-F1
#
_cell.length_a   1.000
_cell.length_b   1.000
_cell.length_c   1.000
_cell.angle_alpha   90.00
_cell.angle_beta   90.00
_cell.angle_gamma   90.00
#
_symmetry.space_group_name_H-M   'P 1'
#
loop_
_entity.id
_entity.type
_entity.pdbx_description
1 polymer ?
#
loop_
_entity_poly.entity_id
_entity_poly.type
_entity_poly.pdbx_seq_one_letter_code
_entity_poly.pdbx_strand_id
1 'polypeptide(L)' 'MVPLHGTETIEDAAKRETKEEIDVILKELNKVAELSFYFPHNSAWDQMVHVYFSENLGGVPKESEEMNLKWFPKNECEKF' A
#
# COMPACT_ATOMS: atom_id res chain seq x y z
N MET A 1 -6.80 0.46 3.02
CA MET A 1 -6.42 0.73 4.44
C MET A 1 -6.30 -0.63 5.07
N VAL A 2 -5.09 -1.03 5.45
CA VAL A 2 -4.78 -2.42 5.73
C VAL A 2 -4.78 -2.68 7.24
N PRO A 3 -5.70 -3.49 7.77
CA PRO A 3 -5.58 -3.99 9.13
C PRO A 3 -4.46 -5.04 9.23
N LEU A 4 -3.70 -4.99 10.32
CA LEU A 4 -2.80 -6.08 10.68
C LEU A 4 -3.62 -7.28 11.16
N HIS A 5 -3.29 -8.47 10.69
CA HIS A 5 -3.94 -9.71 11.13
C HIS A 5 -3.07 -10.46 12.16
N GLY A 6 -3.58 -10.62 13.38
CA GLY A 6 -2.92 -11.45 14.40
C GLY A 6 -1.49 -10.99 14.73
N THR A 7 -0.50 -11.84 14.46
CA THR A 7 0.93 -11.56 14.70
C THR A 7 1.70 -11.15 13.44
N GLU A 8 0.98 -10.80 12.36
CA GLU A 8 1.57 -10.33 11.10
C GLU A 8 2.39 -9.07 11.33
N THR A 9 3.58 -8.99 10.72
CA THR A 9 4.37 -7.76 10.73
C THR A 9 3.80 -6.75 9.72
N ILE A 10 4.11 -5.46 9.88
CA ILE A 10 3.67 -4.43 8.91
C ILE A 10 4.15 -4.76 7.49
N GLU A 11 5.35 -5.33 7.35
CA GLU A 11 5.89 -5.72 6.05
C GLU A 11 5.15 -6.92 5.45
N ASP A 12 4.76 -7.89 6.27
CA ASP A 12 3.98 -9.04 5.82
C ASP A 12 2.60 -8.58 5.33
N ALA A 13 1.95 -7.69 6.09
CA ALA A 13 0.68 -7.09 5.70
C ALA A 13 0.78 -6.32 4.38
N ALA A 14 1.81 -5.49 4.22
CA ALA A 14 2.04 -4.75 2.97
C ALA A 14 2.22 -5.69 1.76
N LYS A 15 2.92 -6.82 1.94
CA LYS A 15 3.08 -7.85 0.88
C LYS A 15 1.77 -8.56 0.56
N ARG A 16 1.02 -8.98 1.58
CA ARG A 16 -0.26 -9.69 1.42
C ARG A 16 -1.28 -8.81 0.70
N GLU A 17 -1.42 -7.57 1.12
CA GLU A 17 -2.47 -6.68 0.61
C GLU A 17 -2.17 -6.21 -0.80
N THR A 18 -0.90 -5.93 -1.10
CA THR A 18 -0.50 -5.69 -2.50
C THR A 18 -0.83 -6.88 -3.39
N LYS A 19 -0.73 -8.11 -2.86
CA LYS A 19 -1.11 -9.32 -3.60
C LYS A 19 -2.63 -9.44 -3.75
N GLU A 20 -3.40 -9.13 -2.72
CA GLU A 20 -4.87 -9.20 -2.71
C GLU A 20 -5.51 -8.12 -3.59
N GLU A 21 -5.04 -6.88 -3.49
CA GLU A 21 -5.60 -5.73 -4.19
C GLU A 21 -5.23 -5.70 -5.68
N ILE A 22 -4.00 -6.12 -6.04
CA ILE A 22 -3.46 -5.89 -7.39
C ILE A 22 -2.70 -7.07 -8.02
N ASP A 23 -2.67 -8.25 -7.40
CA ASP A 23 -1.98 -9.47 -7.87
C ASP A 23 -0.44 -9.36 -8.00
N VAL A 24 0.18 -8.32 -7.42
CA VAL A 24 1.63 -8.05 -7.47
C VAL A 24 2.35 -8.68 -6.27
N ILE A 25 3.56 -9.20 -6.50
CA ILE A 25 4.45 -9.77 -5.48
C ILE A 25 5.62 -8.80 -5.27
N LEU A 26 5.76 -8.29 -4.05
CA LEU A 26 6.86 -7.41 -3.64
C LEU A 26 8.07 -8.25 -3.19
N LYS A 27 9.20 -8.14 -3.89
CA LYS A 27 10.43 -8.88 -3.52
C LYS A 27 11.29 -8.11 -2.52
N GLU A 28 11.26 -6.78 -2.59
CA GLU A 28 11.77 -5.91 -1.55
C GLU A 28 10.76 -4.83 -1.16
N LEU A 29 10.92 -4.32 0.05
CA LEU A 29 10.16 -3.21 0.61
C LEU A 29 11.15 -2.19 1.16
N ASN A 30 11.19 -1.00 0.58
CA ASN A 30 11.98 0.11 1.09
C ASN A 30 11.04 1.06 1.81
N LYS A 31 11.13 1.16 3.14
CA LYS A 31 10.29 2.09 3.90
C LYS A 31 10.70 3.52 3.58
N VAL A 32 9.74 4.35 3.17
CA VAL A 32 9.99 5.73 2.74
C VAL A 32 9.32 6.78 3.61
N ALA A 33 8.23 6.43 4.30
CA ALA A 33 7.55 7.36 5.20
C ALA A 33 6.69 6.66 6.26
N GLU A 34 6.32 7.42 7.28
CA GLU A 34 5.23 7.14 8.20
C GLU A 34 4.31 8.36 8.23
N LEU A 35 3.00 8.14 8.05
CA LEU A 35 2.00 9.19 8.02
C LEU A 35 0.99 8.95 9.13
N SER A 36 0.74 9.96 9.96
CA SER A 36 -0.31 9.93 10.97
C SER A 36 -1.53 10.69 10.46
N PHE A 37 -2.63 9.98 10.25
CA PHE A 37 -3.91 10.57 9.90
C PHE A 37 -4.78 10.66 11.16
N TYR A 38 -5.25 11.86 11.47
CA TYR A 38 -6.12 12.11 12.61
C TYR A 38 -7.53 12.48 12.15
N PHE A 39 -8.53 11.89 12.79
CA PHE A 39 -9.96 12.11 12.54
C PHE A 39 -10.57 12.77 13.77
N PRO A 40 -10.60 14.12 13.86
CA PRO A 40 -10.91 14.85 15.10
C PRO A 40 -12.30 14.56 15.70
N HIS A 41 -13.23 14.11 14.87
CA HIS A 41 -14.59 13.78 15.28
C HIS A 41 -14.79 12.29 15.59
N ASN A 42 -13.79 11.45 15.31
CA ASN A 42 -13.79 10.03 15.66
C ASN A 42 -12.35 9.48 15.75
N SER A 43 -11.72 9.65 16.91
CA SER A 43 -10.32 9.21 17.10
C SER A 43 -10.11 7.69 17.01
N ALA A 44 -11.18 6.89 17.04
CA ALA A 44 -11.07 5.45 16.78
C ALA A 44 -10.68 5.16 15.30
N TRP A 45 -10.76 6.16 14.43
CA TRP A 45 -10.31 6.08 13.04
C TRP A 45 -8.91 6.63 12.83
N ASP A 46 -8.25 7.17 13.85
CA ASP A 46 -6.86 7.62 13.75
C ASP A 46 -5.96 6.47 13.26
N GLN A 47 -5.06 6.78 12.33
CA GLN A 47 -4.29 5.78 11.60
C GLN A 47 -2.82 6.15 11.53
N MET A 48 -1.98 5.14 11.71
CA MET A 48 -0.57 5.18 11.36
C MET A 48 -0.37 4.39 10.06
N VAL A 49 0.04 5.08 9.00
CA VAL A 49 0.26 4.49 7.68
C VAL A 49 1.76 4.40 7.42
N HIS A 50 2.25 3.19 7.16
CA HIS A 50 3.63 2.95 6.74
C HIS A 50 3.70 2.87 5.22
N VAL A 51 4.51 3.75 4.62
CA VAL A 51 4.64 3.86 3.17
C VAL A 51 5.93 3.19 2.73
N TYR A 52 5.83 2.36 1.70
CA TYR A 52 6.95 1.64 1.12
C TYR A 52 7.07 1.90 -0.38
N PHE A 53 8.29 1.78 -0.89
CA PHE A 53 8.64 1.82 -2.30
C PHE A 53 9.35 0.53 -2.71
N SER A 54 9.08 0.05 -3.92
CA SER A 54 9.65 -1.18 -4.47
C SER A 54 9.80 -1.05 -5.98
N GLU A 55 10.92 -1.53 -6.51
CA GLU A 55 11.20 -1.54 -7.95
C GLU A 55 11.28 -2.98 -8.50
N ASN A 56 11.58 -3.96 -7.65
CA ASN A 56 11.61 -5.37 -8.01
C ASN A 56 10.30 -6.05 -7.65
N LEU A 57 9.42 -6.05 -8.65
CA LEU A 57 8.10 -6.65 -8.55
C LEU A 57 8.09 -8.01 -9.27
N GLY A 58 7.15 -8.86 -8.87
CA GLY A 58 6.76 -10.07 -9.58
C GLY A 58 5.26 -10.11 -9.81
N GLY A 59 4.80 -11.00 -10.69
CA GLY A 59 3.40 -11.06 -11.09
C GLY A 59 3.04 -10.03 -12.17
N VAL A 60 1.78 -10.03 -12.57
CA VAL A 60 1.22 -9.08 -13.54
C VAL A 60 0.09 -8.35 -12.82
N PRO A 61 0.11 -7.01 -12.71
CA PRO A 61 -0.93 -6.28 -12.01
C PRO A 61 -2.31 -6.55 -12.61
N LYS A 62 -3.32 -6.73 -11.75
CA LYS A 62 -4.71 -6.93 -12.15
C LYS A 62 -5.63 -6.08 -11.31
N GLU A 63 -6.64 -5.52 -11.96
CA GLU A 63 -7.71 -4.81 -11.26
C GLU A 63 -8.44 -5.74 -10.30
N SER A 64 -8.87 -5.18 -9.18
CA SER A 64 -9.75 -5.81 -8.20
C SER A 64 -11.02 -4.97 -8.04
N GLU A 65 -11.98 -5.45 -7.25
CA GLU A 65 -13.17 -4.66 -6.90
C GLU A 65 -12.80 -3.35 -6.17
N GLU A 66 -11.65 -3.33 -5.51
CA GLU A 66 -11.18 -2.20 -4.70
C GLU A 66 -10.26 -1.25 -5.47
N MET A 67 -9.61 -1.72 -6.55
CA MET A 67 -8.53 -0.98 -7.20
C MET A 67 -8.63 -0.99 -8.74
N ASN A 68 -8.69 0.21 -9.32
CA ASN A 68 -8.56 0.45 -10.77
C ASN A 68 -7.12 0.86 -11.11
N LEU A 69 -6.46 0.06 -11.94
CA LEU A 69 -5.02 0.16 -12.16
C LEU A 69 -4.66 0.91 -13.44
N LYS A 70 -3.69 1.81 -13.32
CA LYS A 70 -3.09 2.47 -14.46
C LYS A 70 -1.62 2.76 -14.20
N TRP A 71 -0.79 2.41 -15.17
CA TRP A 71 0.61 2.84 -15.20
C TRP A 71 0.70 4.29 -15.67
N PHE A 72 1.48 5.09 -14.95
CA PHE A 72 1.76 6.48 -15.31
C PHE A 72 3.27 6.66 -15.52
N PRO A 73 3.68 7.40 -16.57
CA PRO A 73 5.03 7.94 -16.65
C PRO A 73 5.35 8.79 -15.43
N LYS A 74 6.60 8.74 -14.94
CA LYS A 74 7.02 9.46 -13.73
C LYS A 74 6.68 10.96 -13.76
N ASN A 75 6.83 11.60 -14.92
CA ASN A 75 6.55 13.03 -15.13
C ASN A 75 5.05 13.38 -15.21
N GLU A 76 4.17 12.38 -15.23
CA GLU A 76 2.71 12.60 -15.13
C GLU A 76 2.21 12.50 -13.69
N CYS A 77 2.94 11.81 -12.81
CA CYS A 77 2.56 11.68 -11.39
C CYS A 77 2.64 13.00 -10.60
N GLU A 78 3.38 14.01 -11.08
CA GLU A 78 3.53 15.31 -10.40
C GLU A 78 2.28 16.22 -10.53
N LYS A 79 1.25 15.77 -11.24
CA LYS A 79 0.06 16.57 -11.57
C LYS A 79 -1.18 16.23 -10.73
N PHE A 80 -1.04 15.34 -9.74
CA PHE A 80 -2.12 14.91 -8.85
C PHE A 80 -1.91 15.40 -7.43
#